data_AF-A0A1Q3BDN8-F1
#
_entry.id   AF-A0A1Q3BDN8-F1
#
_cell.length_a   1.000
_cell.length_b   1.000
_cell.length_c   1.000
_cell.angle_alpha   90.00
_cell.angle_beta   90.00
_cell.angle_gamma   90.00
#
_symmetry.space_group_name_H-M   'P 1'
#
loop_
_entity.id
_entity.type
_entity.pdbx_description
1 polymer ?
#
loop_
_entity_poly.entity_id
_entity_poly.type
_entity_poly.pdbx_seq_one_letter_code
_entity_poly.pdbx_strand_id
1 'polypeptide(L)'
;MQVLRSAAVSLASRSDGSFLESCHWADGFPFNLRLYEMLLEACFDINDETSIVEEVDELMEHIKKAWTILGINQTLHNICFTWVLFHCFVATGQSELDLLYAADNQLAEVAKMQRQQTIQSMPTF
;
A
#
# COMPACT_ATOMS: atom_id res chain seq x y z
N MET A 1 11.44 23.02 21.28
CA MET A 1 10.23 22.91 20.43
C MET A 1 10.33 23.59 19.07
N GLN A 2 11.07 24.70 18.91
CA GLN A 2 11.23 25.39 17.61
C GLN A 2 11.76 24.46 16.50
N VAL A 3 12.78 23.64 16.79
CA VAL A 3 13.35 22.68 15.82
C VAL A 3 12.32 21.66 15.33
N LEU A 4 11.58 21.02 16.26
CA LEU A 4 10.52 20.07 15.92
C LEU A 4 9.41 20.73 15.09
N ARG A 5 8.97 21.93 15.49
CA ARG A 5 7.95 22.69 14.75
C ARG A 5 8.43 23.02 13.34
N SER A 6 9.68 23.43 13.18
CA SER A 6 10.26 23.78 11.88
C SER A 6 10.34 22.56 10.96
N ALA A 7 10.79 21.42 11.50
CA ALA A 7 10.79 20.15 10.79
C ALA A 7 9.37 19.71 10.40
N ALA A 8 8.43 19.70 11.34
CA ALA A 8 7.04 19.32 11.10
C ALA A 8 6.38 20.22 10.03
N VAL A 9 6.59 21.53 10.09
CA VAL A 9 6.06 22.48 9.09
C VAL A 9 6.71 22.26 7.72
N SER A 10 8.01 22.00 7.65
CA SER A 10 8.70 21.70 6.39
C SER A 10 8.24 20.38 5.75
N LEU A 11 7.88 19.38 6.55
CA LEU A 11 7.31 18.12 6.04
C LEU A 11 5.82 18.23 5.72
N ALA A 12 5.10 19.17 6.34
CA ALA A 12 3.68 19.44 6.08
C ALA A 12 3.46 20.40 4.91
N SER A 13 4.45 21.23 4.56
CA SER A 13 4.36 22.16 3.45
C SER A 13 4.34 21.40 2.13
N ARG A 14 3.29 21.64 1.35
CA ARG A 14 3.04 21.08 0.02
C ARG A 14 4.29 21.24 -0.86
N SER A 15 4.71 20.18 -1.54
CA SER A 15 5.58 20.32 -2.72
C SER A 15 4.87 21.19 -3.76
N ASP A 16 5.60 22.02 -4.50
CA ASP A 16 5.12 23.02 -5.49
C ASP A 16 4.44 22.41 -6.74
N GLY A 17 3.66 21.34 -6.58
CA GLY A 17 2.87 20.74 -7.65
C GLY A 17 3.62 19.69 -8.46
N SER A 18 4.77 19.17 -8.00
CA SER A 18 5.30 17.94 -8.57
C SER A 18 4.40 16.78 -8.13
N PHE A 19 3.54 16.32 -9.05
CA PHE A 19 2.75 15.09 -8.90
C PHE A 19 3.60 13.82 -8.68
N LEU A 20 4.92 13.95 -8.73
CA LEU A 20 5.86 12.88 -8.48
C LEU A 20 6.27 12.86 -7.00
N GLU A 21 5.96 11.72 -6.36
CA GLU A 21 6.76 11.05 -5.32
C GLU A 21 6.58 11.33 -3.82
N SER A 22 5.67 12.18 -3.36
CA SER A 22 5.54 12.42 -1.91
C SER A 22 4.15 12.10 -1.35
N CYS A 23 4.06 11.03 -0.57
CA CYS A 23 2.93 10.79 0.33
C CYS A 23 2.93 11.84 1.45
N HIS A 24 2.19 12.93 1.25
CA HIS A 24 2.11 14.04 2.18
C HIS A 24 1.16 13.73 3.34
N TRP A 25 1.73 13.43 4.51
CA TRP A 25 0.96 13.08 5.72
C TRP A 25 -0.06 14.16 6.13
N ALA A 26 0.20 15.43 5.82
CA ALA A 26 -0.68 16.56 6.11
C ALA A 26 -1.84 16.73 5.11
N ASP A 27 -1.81 16.05 3.96
CA ASP A 27 -2.83 16.14 2.90
C ASP A 27 -3.98 15.14 3.12
N GLY A 28 -4.04 14.49 4.28
CA GLY A 28 -5.00 13.42 4.57
C GLY A 28 -4.58 12.05 4.03
N PHE A 29 -3.37 11.93 3.45
CA PHE A 29 -2.82 10.67 2.97
C PHE A 29 -2.86 9.52 4.01
N PRO A 30 -2.53 9.73 5.31
CA PRO A 30 -2.60 8.65 6.30
C PRO A 30 -4.02 8.14 6.52
N PHE A 31 -5.01 9.03 6.43
CA PHE A 31 -6.42 8.66 6.51
C PHE A 31 -6.86 7.87 5.27
N ASN A 32 -6.50 8.32 4.07
CA ASN A 32 -6.77 7.58 2.82
C ASN A 32 -6.13 6.19 2.83
N LEU A 33 -4.90 6.07 3.34
CA LEU A 33 -4.20 4.80 3.47
C LEU A 33 -4.92 3.87 4.45
N ARG A 34 -5.40 4.41 5.59
CA ARG A 34 -6.18 3.62 6.56
C ARG A 34 -7.52 3.17 6.00
N LEU A 35 -8.21 4.02 5.24
CA LEU A 35 -9.42 3.63 4.50
C LEU A 35 -9.11 2.50 3.51
N TYR A 36 -7.99 2.61 2.81
CA TYR A 36 -7.57 1.61 1.83
C TYR A 36 -7.22 0.26 2.48
N GLU A 37 -6.54 0.28 3.62
CA GLU A 37 -6.26 -0.91 4.44
C GLU A 37 -7.56 -1.60 4.85
N MET A 38 -8.55 -0.87 5.37
CA MET A 38 -9.87 -1.42 5.72
C MET A 38 -10.62 -2.00 4.52
N LEU A 39 -10.45 -1.43 3.32
CA LEU A 39 -11.01 -2.01 2.09
C LEU A 39 -10.34 -3.34 1.74
N LEU A 40 -9.02 -3.46 1.93
CA LEU A 40 -8.28 -4.70 1.69
C LEU A 40 -8.59 -5.78 2.72
N GLU A 41 -8.88 -5.41 3.97
CA GLU A 41 -9.37 -6.34 5.00
C GLU A 41 -10.68 -7.03 4.59
N ALA A 42 -11.49 -6.42 3.71
CA ALA A 42 -12.70 -7.06 3.18
C ALA A 42 -12.43 -8.26 2.26
N CYS A 43 -11.18 -8.49 1.85
CA CYS A 43 -10.80 -9.67 1.08
C CYS A 43 -10.76 -10.98 1.90
N PHE A 44 -10.87 -10.90 3.23
CA PHE A 44 -10.86 -12.06 4.12
C PHE A 44 -12.28 -12.46 4.54
N ASP A 45 -12.51 -13.75 4.76
CA ASP A 45 -13.79 -14.25 5.24
C ASP A 45 -14.01 -13.82 6.70
N ILE A 46 -15.22 -13.35 7.01
CA ILE A 46 -15.62 -12.89 8.35
C ILE A 46 -15.67 -14.05 9.35
N ASN A 47 -15.92 -15.27 8.89
CA ASN A 47 -16.02 -16.48 9.71
C ASN A 47 -14.67 -17.20 9.83
N ASP A 48 -13.78 -16.99 8.87
CA ASP A 48 -12.42 -17.53 8.85
C ASP A 48 -11.46 -16.45 8.32
N GLU A 49 -10.91 -15.67 9.25
CA GLU A 49 -10.04 -14.53 8.94
C GLU A 49 -8.78 -14.94 8.16
N THR A 50 -8.40 -16.22 8.16
CA THR A 50 -7.25 -16.71 7.36
C THR A 50 -7.59 -16.99 5.90
N SER A 51 -8.87 -17.19 5.61
CA SER A 51 -9.35 -17.52 4.27
C SER A 51 -9.62 -16.25 3.47
N ILE A 52 -9.19 -16.26 2.22
CA ILE A 52 -9.54 -15.23 1.24
C ILE A 52 -10.90 -15.59 0.63
N VAL A 53 -11.77 -14.60 0.46
CA VAL A 53 -13.11 -14.77 -0.13
C VAL A 53 -12.99 -15.29 -1.57
N GLU A 54 -13.90 -16.20 -1.97
CA GLU A 54 -13.87 -16.83 -3.30
C GLU A 54 -13.91 -15.80 -4.44
N GLU A 55 -14.66 -14.70 -4.29
CA GLU A 55 -14.79 -13.61 -5.26
C GLU A 55 -13.74 -12.48 -5.07
N VAL A 56 -12.57 -12.78 -4.50
CA VAL A 56 -11.53 -11.76 -4.22
C VAL A 56 -11.14 -10.95 -5.44
N ASP A 57 -11.07 -11.56 -6.63
CA ASP A 57 -10.70 -10.85 -7.87
C ASP A 57 -11.75 -9.79 -8.24
N GLU A 58 -13.03 -10.11 -8.10
CA GLU A 58 -14.14 -9.19 -8.37
C GLU A 58 -14.17 -8.08 -7.33
N LEU A 59 -13.99 -8.42 -6.05
CA LEU A 59 -13.88 -7.43 -4.97
C LEU A 59 -12.69 -6.50 -5.19
N MET A 60 -11.54 -7.05 -5.59
CA MET A 60 -10.34 -6.28 -5.88
C MET A 60 -10.55 -5.31 -7.04
N GLU A 61 -11.29 -5.72 -8.08
CA GLU A 61 -11.67 -4.82 -9.17
C GLU A 61 -12.50 -3.62 -8.65
N HIS A 62 -13.40 -3.85 -7.70
CA HIS A 62 -14.18 -2.79 -7.07
C HIS A 62 -13.32 -1.87 -6.19
N ILE A 63 -12.43 -2.44 -5.37
CA ILE A 63 -11.49 -1.69 -4.53
C ILE A 63 -10.61 -0.78 -5.40
N LYS A 64 -10.15 -1.27 -6.56
CA LYS A 64 -9.32 -0.50 -7.51
C LYS A 64 -10.02 0.73 -8.06
N LYS A 65 -11.36 0.76 -8.12
CA LYS A 65 -12.12 1.97 -8.53
C LYS A 65 -11.92 3.13 -7.55
N ALA A 66 -11.57 2.85 -6.29
CA ALA A 66 -11.28 3.88 -5.29
C ALA A 66 -9.86 4.48 -5.40
N TRP A 67 -8.97 3.92 -6.21
CA TRP A 67 -7.56 4.32 -6.25
C TRP A 67 -7.36 5.80 -6.54
N THR A 68 -8.05 6.34 -7.55
CA THR A 68 -7.93 7.77 -7.93
C THR A 68 -8.40 8.69 -6.80
N ILE A 69 -9.45 8.29 -6.08
CA ILE A 69 -10.01 9.08 -4.96
C ILE A 69 -9.06 9.06 -3.76
N LEU A 70 -8.46 7.90 -3.48
CA LEU A 70 -7.59 7.70 -2.32
C LEU A 70 -6.11 8.05 -2.59
N GLY A 71 -5.74 8.30 -3.85
CA GLY A 71 -4.35 8.56 -4.25
C GLY A 71 -3.48 7.30 -4.23
N ILE A 72 -4.07 6.13 -4.50
CA ILE A 72 -3.38 4.84 -4.53
C ILE A 72 -2.87 4.55 -5.93
N ASN A 73 -1.64 4.07 -6.02
CA ASN A 73 -1.06 3.51 -7.25
C ASN A 73 -0.73 2.03 -7.04
N GLN A 74 -0.29 1.36 -8.11
CA GLN A 74 0.02 -0.07 -8.06
C GLN A 74 1.07 -0.41 -6.99
N THR A 75 2.12 0.38 -6.84
CA THR A 75 3.17 0.15 -5.83
C THR A 75 2.63 0.26 -4.42
N LEU A 76 1.85 1.31 -4.12
CA LEU A 76 1.20 1.50 -2.83
C LEU A 76 0.21 0.38 -2.53
N HIS A 77 -0.55 -0.06 -3.54
CA HIS A 77 -1.44 -1.21 -3.40
C HIS A 77 -0.66 -2.47 -3.00
N ASN A 78 0.39 -2.83 -3.73
CA ASN A 78 1.18 -4.03 -3.44
C ASN A 78 1.79 -3.96 -2.02
N ILE A 79 2.27 -2.78 -1.59
CA ILE A 79 2.79 -2.57 -0.23
C ILE A 79 1.68 -2.76 0.83
N CYS A 80 0.52 -2.13 0.63
CA CYS A 80 -0.60 -2.26 1.57
C CYS A 80 -1.12 -3.69 1.63
N PHE A 81 -1.23 -4.35 0.49
CA PHE A 81 -1.72 -5.72 0.42
C PHE A 81 -0.74 -6.72 1.02
N THR A 82 0.56 -6.53 0.80
CA THR A 82 1.62 -7.23 1.54
C THR A 82 1.39 -7.10 3.05
N TRP A 83 1.18 -5.86 3.53
CA TRP A 83 1.00 -5.60 4.94
C TRP A 83 -0.23 -6.32 5.51
N VAL A 84 -1.37 -6.24 4.85
CA VAL A 84 -2.60 -6.89 5.32
C VAL A 84 -2.46 -8.42 5.32
N LEU A 85 -1.87 -9.01 4.27
CA LEU A 85 -1.60 -10.46 4.20
C LEU A 85 -0.68 -10.91 5.33
N PHE A 86 0.44 -10.21 5.53
CA PHE A 86 1.40 -10.53 6.59
C PHE A 86 0.82 -10.31 7.99
N HIS A 87 0.05 -9.23 8.18
CA HIS A 87 -0.64 -8.96 9.43
C HIS A 87 -1.62 -10.09 9.77
N CYS A 88 -2.44 -10.51 8.80
CA CYS A 88 -3.35 -11.64 8.98
C CYS A 88 -2.61 -12.93 9.35
N PHE A 89 -1.52 -13.26 8.64
CA PHE A 89 -0.66 -14.40 8.97
C PHE A 89 -0.15 -14.36 10.42
N VAL A 90 0.35 -13.21 10.88
CA VAL A 90 0.87 -13.07 12.25
C VAL A 90 -0.26 -13.12 13.28
N ALA A 91 -1.37 -12.41 13.03
CA ALA A 91 -2.50 -12.30 13.96
C ALA A 91 -3.19 -13.64 14.20
N THR A 92 -3.24 -14.50 13.17
CA THR A 92 -3.85 -15.84 13.25
C THR A 92 -2.90 -16.93 13.73
N GLY A 93 -1.71 -16.55 14.21
CA GLY A 93 -0.77 -17.48 14.84
C GLY A 93 0.12 -18.23 13.87
N GLN A 94 0.33 -17.70 12.66
CA GLN A 94 1.26 -18.22 11.66
C GLN A 94 0.87 -19.60 11.11
N SER A 95 -0.42 -19.93 11.12
CA SER A 95 -0.93 -21.22 10.65
C SER A 95 -1.02 -21.31 9.13
N GLU A 96 -1.29 -20.20 8.45
CA GLU A 96 -1.55 -20.17 7.01
C GLU A 96 -0.34 -19.63 6.21
N LEU A 97 0.54 -20.53 5.78
CA LEU A 97 1.76 -20.19 5.05
C LEU A 97 1.46 -19.54 3.68
N ASP A 98 0.32 -19.85 3.08
CA ASP A 98 -0.05 -19.30 1.78
C ASP A 98 -0.20 -17.77 1.83
N LEU A 99 -0.64 -17.21 2.97
CA LEU A 99 -0.66 -15.77 3.19
C LEU A 99 0.74 -15.15 3.20
N LEU A 100 1.72 -15.83 3.80
CA LEU A 100 3.11 -15.38 3.81
C LEU A 100 3.71 -15.43 2.41
N TYR A 101 3.45 -16.49 1.64
CA TYR A 101 3.88 -16.59 0.24
C TYR A 101 3.23 -15.51 -0.64
N ALA A 102 1.95 -15.23 -0.44
CA ALA A 102 1.26 -14.16 -1.14
C ALA A 102 1.89 -12.79 -0.82
N ALA A 103 2.22 -12.52 0.46
CA ALA A 103 2.89 -11.29 0.87
C ALA A 103 4.28 -11.15 0.23
N ASP A 104 5.08 -12.23 0.20
CA ASP A 104 6.40 -12.24 -0.45
C ASP A 104 6.29 -11.95 -1.96
N ASN A 105 5.31 -12.56 -2.64
CA ASN A 105 5.05 -12.30 -4.06
C ASN A 105 4.73 -10.82 -4.33
N GLN A 106 3.93 -10.18 -3.48
CA GLN A 106 3.60 -8.75 -3.61
C GLN A 106 4.85 -7.88 -3.43
N LEU A 107 5.72 -8.19 -2.46
CA LEU A 107 7.00 -7.49 -2.28
C LEU A 107 7.95 -7.66 -3.47
N ALA A 108 7.99 -8.86 -4.04
CA ALA A 108 8.80 -9.13 -5.22
C ALA A 108 8.39 -8.25 -6.42
N GLU A 109 7.09 -8.01 -6.61
CA GLU A 109 6.59 -7.10 -7.64
C GLU A 109 7.00 -5.64 -7.39
N VAL A 110 6.93 -5.17 -6.14
CA VAL A 110 7.43 -3.84 -5.77
C VAL A 110 8.92 -3.69 -6.10
N ALA A 111 9.73 -4.69 -5.74
CA ALA A 111 11.16 -4.69 -6.02
C ALA A 111 11.49 -4.75 -7.52
N LYS A 112 10.63 -5.38 -8.34
CA LYS A 112 10.76 -5.35 -9.82
C LYS A 112 10.44 -3.96 -10.37
N MET A 113 9.37 -3.32 -9.91
CA MET A 113 8.96 -1.98 -10.36
C MET A 113 10.03 -0.92 -10.06
N GLN A 114 10.63 -0.95 -8.86
CA GLN A 114 11.73 -0.05 -8.50
C GLN A 114 12.96 -0.22 -9.42
N ARG A 115 13.31 -1.47 -9.76
CA ARG A 115 14.42 -1.75 -10.68
C ARG A 115 14.15 -1.22 -12.09
N GLN A 116 12.92 -1.37 -12.59
CA GLN A 116 12.54 -0.87 -13.90
C GLN A 116 12.56 0.67 -13.97
N GLN A 117 12.05 1.34 -12.94
CA GLN A 117 12.14 2.81 -12.83
C GLN A 117 13.61 3.28 -12.80
N THR A 118 14.47 2.58 -12.05
CA THR A 118 15.91 2.90 -11.99
C THR A 118 16.60 2.75 -13.34
N ILE A 119 16.32 1.67 -14.09
CA ILE A 119 16.89 1.42 -15.42
C ILE A 119 16.42 2.48 -16.43
N GLN A 120 15.15 2.87 -16.41
CA GLN A 120 14.60 3.89 -17.32
C GLN A 120 15.12 5.30 -17.03
N SER A 121 15.60 5.56 -15.81
CA SER A 121 16.17 6.85 -15.41
C SER A 121 17.66 7.04 -15.76
N MET A 122 18.34 6.01 -16.27
CA MET A 122 19.74 6.12 -16.67
C MET A 122 19.89 6.82 -18.03
N PRO A 123 20.85 7.75 -18.19
CA PRO A 123 21.08 8.41 -19.46
C PRO A 123 21.56 7.38 -20.50
N THR A 124 20.86 7.29 -21.62
CA THR A 124 21.30 6.56 -22.81
C THR A 124 22.52 7.26 -23.41
N PHE A 125 23.64 6.55 -23.50
CA PHE A 125 24.85 7.01 -24.20
C PHE A 125 24.75 6.81 -25.71
#